data_AF-A0A212F167-F1
#
_entry.id   AF-A0A212F167-F1
#
_cell.length_a   1.000
_cell.length_b   1.000
_cell.length_c   1.000
_cell.angle_alpha   90.00
_cell.angle_beta   90.00
_cell.angle_gamma   90.00
#
_symmetry.space_group_name_H-M   'P 1'
#
loop_
_entity.id
_entity.type
_entity.pdbx_description
1 polymer ?
#
loop_
_entity_poly.entity_id
_entity_poly.type
_entity_poly.pdbx_seq_one_letter_code
_entity_poly.pdbx_strand_id
1 'polypeptide(L)'
;MVVKIYGDENMGDEENIKDIDFSYNKTDVEKMLEYCMDEYSQCISIDRKLSMCAENNSKVKKQFNSLCEMEYENCRSSNNESTWHYLKDEKC
;
A
#
# COMPACT_ATOMS: atom_id res chain seq x y z
N MET A 1 -28.27 -10.42 -33.74
CA MET A 1 -29.05 -9.57 -32.80
C MET A 1 -28.32 -8.24 -32.73
N VAL A 2 -28.92 -7.19 -33.26
CA VAL A 2 -28.27 -5.89 -33.55
C VAL A 2 -28.72 -4.91 -32.48
N VAL A 3 -27.78 -4.33 -31.72
CA VAL A 3 -28.06 -3.21 -30.82
C VAL A 3 -27.52 -1.95 -31.49
N LYS A 4 -28.44 -1.06 -31.90
CA LYS A 4 -28.14 0.25 -32.46
C LYS A 4 -27.98 1.25 -31.32
N ILE A 5 -26.85 1.95 -31.26
CA ILE A 5 -26.71 3.20 -30.52
C ILE A 5 -26.64 4.30 -31.57
N TYR A 6 -27.66 5.17 -31.59
CA TYR A 6 -27.71 6.34 -32.46
C TYR A 6 -26.80 7.42 -31.87
N GLY A 7 -25.64 7.65 -32.49
CA GLY A 7 -24.80 8.80 -32.26
C GLY A 7 -25.09 9.84 -33.34
N ASP A 8 -25.55 11.01 -32.90
CA ASP A 8 -25.80 12.19 -33.72
C ASP A 8 -24.49 12.69 -34.36
N GLU A 9 -24.54 13.00 -35.65
CA GLU A 9 -23.42 13.43 -36.49
C GLU A 9 -23.11 14.92 -36.24
N ASN A 10 -21.88 15.23 -35.82
CA ASN A 10 -21.18 16.50 -36.08
C ASN A 10 -19.69 16.14 -36.14
N MET A 11 -19.12 15.87 -37.32
CA MET A 11 -18.55 16.83 -38.29
C MET A 11 -17.33 17.57 -37.73
N GLY A 12 -16.14 17.17 -38.18
CA GLY A 12 -14.91 17.96 -38.08
C GLY A 12 -13.71 17.28 -37.41
N ASP A 13 -12.77 16.87 -38.26
CA ASP A 13 -11.32 17.00 -38.06
C ASP A 13 -10.52 15.89 -37.33
N GLU A 14 -9.78 15.18 -38.19
CA GLU A 14 -8.35 14.82 -38.09
C GLU A 14 -7.82 13.94 -36.95
N GLU A 15 -7.34 12.76 -37.37
CA GLU A 15 -6.18 11.99 -36.89
C GLU A 15 -5.40 12.53 -35.68
N ASN A 16 -5.54 11.89 -34.52
CA ASN A 16 -4.46 11.29 -33.71
C ASN A 16 -5.00 10.96 -32.32
N ILE A 17 -5.46 9.72 -32.13
CA ILE A 17 -5.43 9.15 -30.77
C ILE A 17 -3.97 8.81 -30.54
N LYS A 18 -3.19 9.80 -30.09
CA LYS A 18 -1.93 9.52 -29.43
C LYS A 18 -2.29 8.64 -28.25
N ASP A 19 -1.81 7.41 -28.27
CA ASP A 19 -1.70 6.57 -27.09
C ASP A 19 -1.25 7.47 -25.94
N ILE A 20 -2.17 7.72 -25.01
CA ILE A 20 -1.82 8.36 -23.75
C ILE A 20 -1.06 7.27 -23.01
N ASP A 21 0.23 7.16 -23.32
CA ASP A 21 1.19 6.46 -22.49
C ASP A 21 1.22 7.22 -21.17
N PHE A 22 0.39 6.77 -20.24
CA PHE A 22 0.35 7.21 -18.86
C PHE A 22 1.62 6.66 -18.20
N SER A 23 2.78 7.14 -18.65
CA SER A 23 4.09 6.89 -18.04
C SER A 23 4.10 7.60 -16.69
N TYR A 24 3.39 7.01 -15.74
CA TYR A 24 3.49 7.29 -14.32
C TYR A 24 4.91 6.91 -13.89
N ASN A 25 5.83 7.85 -14.05
CA ASN A 25 7.15 7.76 -13.43
C ASN A 25 6.96 7.94 -11.93
N LYS A 26 6.61 6.84 -11.25
CA LYS A 26 6.59 6.77 -9.80
C LYS A 26 8.00 7.02 -9.28
N THR A 27 8.08 7.88 -8.29
CA THR A 27 9.29 8.10 -7.50
C THR A 27 9.69 6.80 -6.80
N ASP A 28 10.97 6.66 -6.46
CA ASP A 28 11.45 5.46 -5.76
C ASP A 28 10.77 5.25 -4.39
N VAL A 29 10.34 6.35 -3.76
CA VAL A 29 9.56 6.33 -2.51
C VAL A 29 8.17 5.74 -2.72
N GLU A 30 7.48 6.12 -3.80
CA GLU A 30 6.16 5.56 -4.14
C GLU A 30 6.26 4.07 -4.47
N LYS A 31 7.32 3.64 -5.17
CA LYS A 31 7.55 2.23 -5.45
C LYS A 31 7.80 1.41 -4.17
N MET A 32 8.58 1.93 -3.22
CA MET A 32 8.77 1.27 -1.93
C MET A 32 7.46 1.15 -1.14
N LEU A 33 6.66 2.22 -1.10
CA LEU A 33 5.36 2.20 -0.42
C LEU A 33 4.41 1.16 -1.03
N GLU A 34 4.40 1.03 -2.35
CA GLU A 34 3.60 -0.01 -3.03
C GLU A 34 4.06 -1.41 -2.65
N TYR A 35 5.37 -1.64 -2.57
CA TYR A 35 5.92 -2.90 -2.12
C TYR A 35 5.50 -3.22 -0.67
N CYS A 36 5.62 -2.25 0.25
CA CYS A 36 5.15 -2.41 1.62
C CYS A 36 3.65 -2.74 1.71
N MET A 37 2.83 -2.10 0.87
CA MET A 37 1.39 -2.35 0.82
C MET A 37 1.05 -3.73 0.27
N ASP A 38 1.78 -4.20 -0.74
CA ASP A 38 1.59 -5.53 -1.31
C ASP A 38 1.94 -6.63 -0.29
N GLU A 39 3.09 -6.51 0.38
CA GLU A 39 3.48 -7.43 1.45
C GLU A 39 2.47 -7.42 2.61
N TYR A 40 2.00 -6.24 3.01
CA TYR A 40 0.96 -6.11 4.04
C TYR A 40 -0.34 -6.81 3.65
N SER A 41 -0.81 -6.61 2.41
CA SER A 41 -2.03 -7.22 1.88
C SER A 41 -1.95 -8.74 1.89
N GLN A 42 -0.81 -9.29 1.48
CA GLN A 42 -0.55 -10.73 1.51
C GLN A 42 -0.51 -11.24 2.95
N CYS A 43 0.19 -10.55 3.85
CA CYS A 43 0.33 -10.92 5.24
C CYS A 43 -1.03 -10.93 5.97
N ILE A 44 -1.81 -9.84 5.87
CA ILE A 44 -3.08 -9.69 6.62
C ILE A 44 -4.15 -10.68 6.14
N SER A 45 -4.05 -11.19 4.91
CA SER A 45 -4.96 -12.21 4.38
C SER A 45 -4.81 -13.57 5.07
N ILE A 46 -3.63 -13.83 5.67
CA ILE A 46 -3.29 -15.09 6.34
C ILE A 46 -3.25 -14.90 7.86
N ASP A 47 -2.95 -13.69 8.34
CA ASP A 47 -2.77 -13.42 9.76
C ASP A 47 -4.09 -13.47 10.55
N ARG A 48 -4.04 -14.16 11.69
CA ARG A 48 -5.15 -14.15 12.65
C ARG A 48 -4.95 -12.91 13.50
N LYS A 49 -5.93 -12.01 13.54
CA LYS A 49 -5.92 -10.78 14.35
C LYS A 49 -5.57 -11.08 15.81
N LEU A 50 -4.28 -11.12 16.10
CA LEU A 50 -3.70 -11.39 17.39
C LEU A 50 -3.03 -10.10 17.82
N SER A 51 -3.62 -9.45 18.80
CA SER A 51 -3.03 -8.23 19.31
C SER A 51 -1.68 -8.53 19.95
N MET A 52 -0.68 -7.69 19.64
CA MET A 52 0.68 -7.85 20.10
C MET A 52 1.26 -6.54 20.61
N CYS A 53 2.24 -6.65 21.51
CA CYS A 53 2.99 -5.51 22.01
C CYS A 53 4.34 -5.44 21.31
N ALA A 54 4.78 -4.23 20.97
CA ALA A 54 6.10 -3.99 20.42
C ALA A 54 6.74 -2.76 21.07
N GLU A 55 8.07 -2.72 21.08
CA GLU A 55 8.88 -1.62 21.57
C GLU A 55 9.78 -1.09 20.45
N ASN A 56 9.90 0.23 20.33
CA ASN A 56 10.83 0.85 19.39
C ASN A 56 12.20 1.16 20.03
N ASN A 57 13.13 1.64 19.21
CA ASN A 57 14.48 2.01 19.66
C ASN A 57 14.48 3.12 20.73
N SER A 58 13.42 3.94 20.81
CA SER A 58 13.21 4.97 21.84
C SER A 58 12.55 4.45 23.11
N LYS A 59 12.39 3.13 23.29
CA LYS A 59 11.73 2.52 24.46
C LYS A 59 10.25 2.87 24.61
N VAL A 60 9.61 3.30 23.52
CA VAL A 60 8.16 3.49 23.47
C VAL A 60 7.51 2.15 23.16
N LYS A 61 6.48 1.79 23.92
CA LYS A 61 5.67 0.60 23.70
C LYS A 61 4.38 0.96 22.96
N LYS A 62 3.97 0.12 22.01
CA LYS A 62 2.73 0.27 21.25
C LYS A 62 2.10 -1.10 21.02
N GLN A 63 0.78 -1.16 21.14
CA GLN A 63 0.00 -2.33 20.80
C GLN A 63 -0.38 -2.27 19.32
N PHE A 64 -0.14 -3.36 18.60
CA PHE A 64 -0.55 -3.57 17.22
C PHE A 64 -1.67 -4.62 17.17
N ASN A 65 -2.51 -4.55 16.15
CA ASN A 65 -3.62 -5.50 15.97
C ASN A 65 -3.18 -6.83 15.36
N SER A 66 -1.98 -6.85 14.76
CA SER A 66 -1.41 -7.97 14.01
C SER A 66 0.10 -7.80 13.86
N LEU A 67 0.81 -8.88 13.53
CA LEU A 67 2.23 -8.80 13.17
C LEU A 67 2.41 -8.01 11.88
N CYS A 68 1.51 -8.21 10.92
CA CYS A 68 1.53 -7.53 9.63
C CYS A 68 1.47 -6.00 9.77
N GLU A 69 0.68 -5.49 10.71
CA GLU A 69 0.58 -4.04 10.96
C GLU A 69 1.88 -3.46 11.51
N MET A 70 2.59 -4.20 12.37
CA MET A 70 3.89 -3.81 12.89
C MET A 70 4.94 -3.78 11.77
N GLU A 71 5.01 -4.84 10.96
CA GLU A 71 5.94 -4.91 9.82
C GLU A 71 5.65 -3.83 8.77
N TYR A 72 4.37 -3.54 8.52
CA TYR A 72 3.98 -2.45 7.64
C TYR A 72 4.43 -1.08 8.17
N GLU A 73 4.33 -0.82 9.48
CA GLU A 73 4.88 0.42 10.06
C GLU A 73 6.41 0.48 9.94
N ASN A 74 7.10 -0.64 10.11
CA ASN A 74 8.55 -0.72 9.92
C ASN A 74 8.93 -0.42 8.46
N CYS A 75 8.22 -1.01 7.50
CA CYS A 75 8.47 -0.82 6.07
C CYS A 75 8.17 0.61 5.60
N ARG A 76 7.08 1.21 6.10
CA ARG A 76 6.72 2.61 5.79
C ARG A 76 7.67 3.62 6.42
N SER A 77 8.29 3.28 7.54
CA SER A 77 9.16 4.20 8.25
C SER A 77 10.47 4.39 7.50
N SER A 78 10.69 5.59 6.97
CA SER A 78 11.95 5.96 6.31
C SER A 78 13.13 6.08 7.27
N ASN A 79 12.86 6.11 8.58
CA ASN A 79 13.86 6.31 9.63
C ASN A 79 13.90 5.09 10.56
N ASN A 80 15.11 4.52 10.73
CA ASN A 80 15.37 3.37 11.60
C ASN A 80 15.00 3.61 13.07
N GLU A 81 14.86 4.87 13.50
CA GLU A 81 14.45 5.23 14.87
C GLU A 81 13.03 4.77 15.22
N SER A 82 12.16 4.58 14.23
CA SER A 82 10.78 4.11 14.44
C SER A 82 10.61 2.61 14.17
N THR A 83 11.70 1.85 14.12
CA THR A 83 11.62 0.39 13.98
C THR A 83 11.05 -0.21 15.26
N TRP A 84 9.94 -0.92 15.13
CA TRP A 84 9.24 -1.65 16.19
C TRP A 84 9.71 -3.10 16.26
N HIS A 85 10.00 -3.57 17.47
CA HIS A 85 10.40 -4.93 17.76
C HIS A 85 9.35 -5.62 18.62
N TYR A 86 8.92 -6.81 18.22
CA TYR A 86 7.93 -7.58 18.96
C TYR A 86 8.43 -7.94 20.37
N LEU A 87 7.60 -7.65 21.38
CA LEU A 87 7.82 -8.05 22.76
C LEU A 87 6.98 -9.31 23.07
N LYS A 88 7.66 -10.46 23.11
CA LYS A 88 7.02 -11.72 23.47
C LYS A 88 6.69 -11.71 24.97
N ASP A 89 5.46 -12.04 25.31
CA ASP A 89 4.95 -12.22 26.68
C ASP A 89 4.81 -10.95 27.56
N GLU A 90 5.08 -9.75 27.02
CA GLU A 90 4.80 -8.50 27.71
C GLU A 90 3.45 -7.91 27.30
N LYS A 91 2.70 -7.41 28.30
CA LYS A 91 1.55 -6.56 28.05
C LYS A 91 2.04 -5.14 27.80
N CYS A 92 1.58 -4.58 26.68
CA CYS A 92 1.29 -3.16 26.59
C CYS A 92 0.09 -2.87 27.52
#